data_AF-A0A7J6TER6-F1
#
_entry.id   AF-A0A7J6TER6-F1
#
_cell.length_a   1.000
_cell.length_b   1.000
_cell.length_c   1.000
_cell.angle_alpha   90.00
_cell.angle_beta   90.00
_cell.angle_gamma   90.00
#
_symmetry.space_group_name_H-M   'P 1'
#
loop_
_entity.id
_entity.type
_entity.pdbx_description
1 polymer ?
#
loop_
_entity_poly.entity_id
_entity_poly.type
_entity_poly.pdbx_seq_one_letter_code
_entity_poly.pdbx_strand_id
1 'polypeptide(L)'
;FTQSTLLEVINTHGFSCTYDFFYLPIDFRSEKNLGYAFVNFNTPQLAQAFKRDFHHKKLKSLTSRKVLEITYARLQGLQANIDLFRSSAVTSMALPQYKPLVFTKAG
;
A
#
# COMPACT_ATOMS: atom_id res chain seq x y z
N PHE A 1 5.99 7.28 8.05
CA PHE A 1 5.79 6.88 6.66
C PHE A 1 4.54 7.54 6.12
N THR A 2 4.67 8.26 5.02
CA THR A 2 3.59 8.72 4.14
C THR A 2 3.47 7.76 2.94
N GLN A 3 2.43 7.92 2.11
CA GLN A 3 2.27 7.14 0.87
C GLN A 3 3.54 7.19 0.01
N SER A 4 4.03 8.39 -0.27
CA SER A 4 5.21 8.62 -1.11
C SER A 4 6.46 7.93 -0.55
N THR A 5 6.74 8.07 0.74
CA THR A 5 7.94 7.43 1.34
C THR A 5 7.86 5.91 1.34
N LEU A 6 6.66 5.32 1.49
CA LEU A 6 6.52 3.87 1.47
C LEU A 6 6.63 3.33 0.04
N LEU A 7 6.04 4.03 -0.93
CA LEU A 7 6.18 3.70 -2.36
C LEU A 7 7.63 3.81 -2.83
N GLU A 8 8.38 4.84 -2.41
CA GLU A 8 9.80 4.97 -2.71
C GLU A 8 10.59 3.76 -2.20
N VAL A 9 10.33 3.30 -0.97
CA VAL A 9 10.95 2.10 -0.41
C VAL A 9 10.59 0.86 -1.23
N ILE A 10 9.33 0.68 -1.61
CA ILE A 10 8.88 -0.44 -2.45
C ILE A 10 9.60 -0.40 -3.81
N ASN A 11 9.65 0.77 -4.45
CA ASN A 11 10.23 0.95 -5.78
C ASN A 11 11.74 0.74 -5.80
N THR A 12 12.45 1.27 -4.81
CA THR A 12 13.91 1.10 -4.67
C THR A 12 14.32 -0.36 -4.39
N HIS A 13 13.40 -1.21 -3.96
CA HIS A 13 13.61 -2.66 -3.83
C HIS A 13 13.19 -3.46 -5.07
N GLY A 14 12.96 -2.81 -6.21
CA GLY A 14 12.72 -3.49 -7.49
C GLY A 14 11.26 -3.81 -7.80
N PHE A 15 10.31 -3.26 -7.03
CA PHE A 15 8.87 -3.45 -7.26
C PHE A 15 8.22 -2.30 -8.03
N SER A 16 9.00 -1.39 -8.61
CA SER A 16 8.47 -0.31 -9.45
C SER A 16 7.64 -0.87 -10.60
N CYS A 17 6.47 -0.27 -10.86
CA CYS A 17 5.53 -0.67 -11.92
C CYS A 17 4.98 -2.11 -11.79
N THR A 18 5.11 -2.75 -10.62
CA THR A 18 4.63 -4.14 -10.40
C THR A 18 3.26 -4.22 -9.72
N TYR A 19 2.65 -3.08 -9.40
CA TYR A 19 1.37 -2.96 -8.71
C TYR A 19 0.47 -1.92 -9.38
N ASP A 20 -0.83 -2.10 -9.25
CA ASP A 20 -1.87 -1.25 -9.85
C ASP A 20 -2.76 -0.56 -8.81
N PHE A 21 -2.56 -0.87 -7.52
CA PHE A 21 -3.25 -0.24 -6.40
C PHE A 21 -2.34 -0.08 -5.18
N PHE A 22 -2.43 1.05 -4.50
CA PHE A 22 -1.80 1.28 -3.21
C PHE A 22 -2.72 2.10 -2.30
N TYR A 23 -2.79 1.75 -1.02
CA TYR A 23 -3.51 2.55 -0.03
C TYR A 23 -2.87 2.48 1.35
N LEU A 24 -2.57 3.64 1.93
CA LEU A 24 -2.11 3.80 3.31
C LEU A 24 -3.14 4.64 4.09
N PRO A 25 -4.03 4.00 4.87
CA PRO A 25 -4.97 4.71 5.72
C PRO A 25 -4.28 5.64 6.72
N ILE A 26 -4.86 6.83 6.90
CA ILE A 26 -4.42 7.85 7.87
C ILE A 26 -5.53 8.08 8.90
N ASP A 27 -5.15 8.20 10.16
CA ASP A 27 -5.99 8.76 11.21
C ASP A 27 -6.03 10.29 11.06
N PHE A 28 -7.21 10.83 10.72
CA PHE A 28 -7.41 12.27 10.53
C PHE A 28 -7.16 13.11 11.77
N ARG A 29 -7.28 12.53 12.98
CA ARG A 29 -7.09 13.29 14.22
C ARG A 29 -5.62 13.49 14.52
N SER A 30 -4.81 12.46 14.26
CA SER A 30 -3.38 12.47 14.58
C SER A 30 -2.48 12.73 13.36
N GLU A 31 -3.05 12.75 12.16
CA GLU A 31 -2.39 12.84 10.86
C GLU A 31 -1.31 11.76 10.63
N LYS A 32 -1.43 10.64 11.34
CA LYS A 32 -0.50 9.50 11.26
C LYS A 32 -1.17 8.32 10.55
N ASN A 33 -0.37 7.51 9.87
CA ASN A 33 -0.88 6.27 9.30
C ASN A 33 -1.33 5.29 10.40
N LEU A 34 -2.32 4.46 10.06
CA LEU A 34 -2.88 3.44 10.97
C LEU A 34 -1.95 2.23 11.18
N GLY A 35 -0.75 2.22 10.58
CA GLY A 35 0.24 1.16 10.75
C GLY A 35 0.13 -0.02 9.78
N TYR A 36 -0.78 0.04 8.81
CA TYR A 36 -0.92 -0.97 7.75
C TYR A 36 -1.18 -0.30 6.40
N ALA A 37 -0.91 -1.02 5.31
CA ALA A 37 -1.16 -0.58 3.94
C ALA A 37 -1.67 -1.74 3.09
N PHE A 38 -2.36 -1.42 2.01
CA PHE A 38 -2.77 -2.38 0.98
C PHE A 38 -2.01 -2.10 -0.31
N VAL A 39 -1.58 -3.18 -0.97
CA VAL A 39 -0.94 -3.13 -2.29
C VAL A 39 -1.56 -4.24 -3.14
N ASN A 40 -2.05 -3.90 -4.33
CA ASN A 40 -2.48 -4.92 -5.31
C ASN A 40 -1.38 -5.06 -6.36
N PHE A 41 -0.70 -6.21 -6.35
CA PHE A 41 0.32 -6.53 -7.34
C PHE A 41 -0.33 -7.03 -8.64
N ASN A 42 0.34 -6.77 -9.76
CA ASN A 42 -0.14 -7.13 -11.10
C ASN A 42 -0.30 -8.64 -11.27
N THR A 43 0.51 -9.44 -10.58
CA THR A 43 0.46 -10.90 -10.57
C THR A 43 0.62 -11.47 -9.16
N PRO A 44 0.07 -12.67 -8.88
CA PRO A 44 0.28 -13.36 -7.60
C PRO A 44 1.75 -13.65 -7.29
N GLN A 45 2.56 -13.90 -8.32
CA GLN A 45 4.00 -14.18 -8.18
C GLN A 45 4.75 -12.96 -7.65
N LEU A 46 4.39 -11.76 -8.10
CA LEU A 46 4.95 -10.51 -7.57
C LEU A 46 4.55 -10.30 -6.11
N ALA A 47 3.30 -10.59 -5.73
CA ALA A 47 2.87 -10.52 -4.32
C ALA A 47 3.65 -11.52 -3.44
N GLN A 48 3.90 -12.74 -3.93
CA GLN A 48 4.72 -13.74 -3.24
C GLN A 48 6.19 -13.29 -3.11
N ALA A 49 6.77 -12.73 -4.18
CA ALA A 49 8.11 -12.16 -4.14
C ALA A 49 8.22 -11.03 -3.12
N PHE A 50 7.27 -10.09 -3.14
CA PHE A 50 7.20 -9.02 -2.16
C PHE A 50 7.12 -9.53 -0.73
N LYS A 51 6.25 -10.53 -0.48
CA LYS A 51 6.14 -11.17 0.82
C LYS A 51 7.49 -11.77 1.25
N ARG A 52 8.15 -12.54 0.39
CA ARG A 52 9.46 -13.14 0.72
C ARG A 52 10.51 -12.09 1.07
N ASP A 53 10.53 -10.98 0.33
CA ASP A 53 11.61 -9.99 0.44
C ASP A 53 11.39 -9.03 1.62
N PHE A 54 10.14 -8.75 2.01
CA PHE A 54 9.79 -7.78 3.05
C PHE A 54 9.20 -8.37 4.35
N HIS A 55 8.67 -9.59 4.33
CA HIS A 55 8.05 -10.17 5.52
C HIS A 55 9.08 -10.40 6.62
N HIS A 56 8.73 -10.02 7.85
CA HIS A 56 9.62 -10.01 9.00
C HIS A 56 10.90 -9.17 8.82
N LYS A 57 10.91 -8.24 7.86
CA LYS A 57 11.98 -7.25 7.70
C LYS A 57 11.59 -5.92 8.35
N LYS A 58 12.61 -5.14 8.70
CA LYS A 58 12.44 -3.75 9.13
C LYS A 58 12.61 -2.85 7.90
N LEU A 59 11.69 -1.91 7.73
CA LEU A 59 11.94 -0.82 6.80
C LEU A 59 13.03 0.07 7.38
N LYS A 60 14.01 0.45 6.56
CA LYS A 60 15.04 1.41 6.96
C LYS A 60 14.36 2.74 7.25
N SER A 61 14.20 3.04 8.53
CA SER A 61 13.61 4.27 9.06
C SER A 61 14.45 4.71 10.24
N LEU A 62 14.76 6.02 10.31
CA LEU A 62 15.56 6.59 11.38
C LEU A 62 14.91 6.45 12.76
N THR A 63 13.59 6.25 12.83
CA THR A 63 12.82 6.35 14.08
C THR A 63 11.93 5.15 14.40
N SER A 64 11.64 4.28 13.43
CA SER A 64 10.73 3.15 13.64
C SER A 64 11.47 1.84 13.82
N ARG A 65 11.20 1.14 14.94
CA ARG A 65 11.67 -0.23 15.19
C ARG A 65 10.70 -1.32 14.70
N LYS A 66 9.57 -0.92 14.09
CA LYS A 66 8.51 -1.83 13.66
C LYS A 66 9.04 -2.82 12.61
N VAL A 67 8.65 -4.07 12.75
CA VAL A 67 8.91 -5.16 11.81
C VAL A 67 7.64 -5.36 10.97
N LEU A 68 7.79 -5.54 9.67
CA LEU A 68 6.67 -5.77 8.78
C LEU A 68 6.09 -7.17 8.93
N GLU A 69 4.77 -7.23 8.99
CA GLU A 69 3.99 -8.45 8.79
C GLU A 69 3.26 -8.33 7.45
N ILE A 70 3.35 -9.36 6.61
CA ILE A 70 2.74 -9.36 5.27
C ILE A 70 1.80 -10.55 5.20
N THR A 71 0.51 -10.24 5.13
CA THR A 71 -0.57 -11.19 4.99
C THR A 71 -1.34 -10.91 3.70
N TYR A 72 -2.05 -11.91 3.20
CA TYR A 72 -2.98 -11.69 2.10
C TYR A 72 -4.19 -10.92 2.61
N ALA A 73 -4.60 -9.89 1.86
CA ALA A 73 -5.82 -9.14 2.17
C ALA A 73 -7.05 -10.04 2.00
N ARG A 74 -8.10 -9.79 2.78
CA ARG A 74 -9.38 -10.51 2.62
C ARG A 74 -10.04 -10.20 1.28
N LEU A 75 -9.92 -8.95 0.82
CA LEU A 75 -10.40 -8.50 -0.49
C LEU A 75 -9.26 -8.60 -1.50
N GLN A 76 -9.52 -9.21 -2.66
CA GLN A 76 -8.49 -9.51 -3.67
C GLN A 76 -8.85 -8.89 -5.01
N GLY A 77 -7.84 -8.34 -5.69
CA GLY A 77 -7.95 -7.77 -7.03
C GLY A 77 -8.27 -6.27 -7.04
N LEU A 78 -7.82 -5.60 -8.10
CA LEU A 78 -7.97 -4.15 -8.30
C LEU A 78 -9.43 -3.70 -8.27
N GLN A 79 -10.29 -4.36 -9.05
CA GLN A 79 -11.69 -3.93 -9.20
C GLN A 79 -12.44 -3.98 -7.86
N ALA A 80 -12.27 -5.07 -7.11
CA ALA A 80 -12.88 -5.21 -5.80
C ALA A 80 -12.41 -4.12 -4.82
N ASN A 81 -11.10 -3.81 -4.82
CA ASN A 81 -10.56 -2.69 -4.04
C ASN A 81 -11.22 -1.37 -4.45
N ILE A 82 -11.25 -1.04 -5.74
CA ILE A 82 -11.89 0.19 -6.24
C ILE A 82 -13.34 0.29 -5.78
N ASP A 83 -14.12 -0.78 -5.88
CA ASP A 83 -15.55 -0.78 -5.51
C ASP A 83 -15.76 -0.62 -4.00
N LEU A 84 -14.91 -1.24 -3.17
CA LEU A 84 -14.90 -1.01 -1.72
C LEU A 84 -14.65 0.48 -1.42
N PHE A 85 -13.67 1.09 -2.08
CA PHE A 85 -13.33 2.49 -1.81
C PHE A 85 -14.38 3.47 -2.31
N ARG A 86 -14.96 3.22 -3.49
CA ARG A 86 -16.09 3.99 -4.03
C ARG A 86 -17.30 3.99 -3.11
N SER A 87 -17.60 2.85 -2.50
CA SER A 87 -18.73 2.71 -1.57
C SER A 87 -18.43 3.22 -0.15
N SER A 88 -17.17 3.53 0.17
CA SER A 88 -16.75 4.02 1.47
C SER A 88 -16.65 5.55 1.54
N ALA A 89 -16.73 6.10 2.75
CA ALA A 89 -16.49 7.52 3.04
C ALA A 89 -15.06 8.01 2.69
N VAL A 90 -14.16 7.10 2.30
CA VAL A 90 -12.81 7.42 1.80
C VAL A 90 -12.88 8.28 0.54
N THR A 91 -13.91 8.10 -0.30
CA THR A 91 -14.06 8.89 -1.53
C THR A 91 -14.35 10.37 -1.24
N SER A 92 -15.09 10.65 -0.16
CA SER A 92 -15.41 12.00 0.32
C SER A 92 -14.27 12.68 1.10
N MET A 93 -13.11 12.04 1.24
CA MET A 93 -11.96 12.67 1.91
C MET A 93 -11.50 13.92 1.15
N ALA A 94 -11.25 15.00 1.90
CA ALA A 94 -10.89 16.30 1.33
C ALA A 94 -9.49 16.31 0.68
N LEU A 95 -8.54 15.55 1.25
CA LEU A 95 -7.14 15.60 0.83
C LEU A 95 -6.76 14.41 -0.06
N PRO A 96 -6.27 14.64 -1.29
CA PRO A 96 -5.88 13.57 -2.22
C PRO A 96 -4.83 12.60 -1.65
N GLN A 97 -3.90 13.09 -0.82
CA GLN A 97 -2.86 12.23 -0.22
C GLN A 97 -3.38 11.21 0.80
N TYR A 98 -4.67 11.25 1.15
CA TYR A 98 -5.32 10.26 2.02
C TYR A 98 -6.19 9.27 1.24
N LYS A 99 -6.29 9.44 -0.08
CA LYS A 99 -7.03 8.54 -0.95
C LYS A 99 -6.13 7.39 -1.45
N PRO A 100 -6.73 6.25 -1.82
CA PRO A 100 -6.04 5.22 -2.56
C PRO A 100 -5.47 5.74 -3.88
N LEU A 101 -4.36 5.16 -4.28
CA LEU A 101 -3.68 5.41 -5.55
C LEU A 101 -3.95 4.23 -6.48
N VAL A 102 -4.39 4.54 -7.69
CA VAL A 102 -4.59 3.57 -8.77
C VAL A 102 -3.58 3.89 -9.85
N PHE A 103 -2.87 2.86 -10.32
CA PHE A 103 -1.83 3.00 -11.34
C PHE A 103 -2.24 2.25 -12.60
N THR A 104 -1.87 2.80 -13.76
CA THR A 104 -1.99 2.07 -15.02
C THR A 104 -0.96 0.96 -15.02
N LYS A 105 -1.37 -0.27 -15.38
CA LYS A 105 -0.41 -1.32 -15.69
C LYS A 105 0.48 -0.83 -16.83
N ALA A 106 1.79 -0.95 -16.67
CA ALA A 106 2.68 -0.81 -17.81
C ALA A 106 2.27 -1.90 -18.82
N GLY A 107 1.95 -1.46 -20.05
CA GLY A 107 1.59 -2.35 -21.15
C GLY A 107 2.75 -3.22 -21.59
#